data_AF-A0A1M6DIY4-F1
#
_entry.id   AF-A0A1M6DIY4-F1
#
_cell.length_a   1.000
_cell.length_b   1.000
_cell.length_c   1.000
_cell.angle_alpha   90.00
_cell.angle_beta   90.00
_cell.angle_gamma   90.00
#
_symmetry.space_group_name_H-M   'P 1'
#
loop_
_entity.id
_entity.type
_entity.pdbx_description
1 polymer ?
#
loop_
_entity_poly.entity_id
_entity_poly.type
_entity_poly.pdbx_seq_one_letter_code
_entity_poly.pdbx_strand_id
1 'polypeptide(L)'
;MIRGHLDALTAAGFVEGWAFDTEAPGRPLKLRVLDPEGQELALGYAHLFRADLAHVNFGHGWCAFRLRLGRPVAEVAEIPVSLQSADTGDEIQAARILKLRDGAEPRGDTLARVVAGDPRVATSIDQLRGYGPVLQDFMARRGITEFIRTAYLYVLGRPADEDGIRSYAPLLGIGALTPFGLLAVLAASEEFRSRPRSLTAPNTPGFVFAAETDTADS
;
A
#
# COMPACT_ATOMS: atom_id res chain seq x y z
N MET A 1 10.76 13.55 5.16
CA MET A 1 9.87 14.72 4.94
C MET A 1 8.52 14.21 4.46
N ILE A 2 7.43 14.64 5.09
CA ILE A 2 6.08 14.19 4.72
C ILE A 2 5.55 15.01 3.53
N ARG A 3 4.96 14.32 2.55
CA ARG A 3 4.25 14.92 1.42
C ARG A 3 2.84 14.36 1.37
N GLY A 4 1.87 15.17 0.92
CA GLY A 4 0.52 14.69 0.72
C GLY A 4 -0.38 15.67 -0.01
N HIS A 5 -1.59 15.19 -0.32
CA HIS A 5 -2.62 15.95 -0.99
C HIS A 5 -4.01 15.41 -0.66
N LEU A 6 -4.94 16.33 -0.41
CA LEU A 6 -6.38 16.11 -0.35
C LEU A 6 -6.96 16.29 -1.75
N ASP A 7 -7.59 15.23 -2.26
CA ASP A 7 -8.16 15.19 -3.61
C ASP A 7 -9.62 15.66 -3.63
N ALA A 8 -10.45 15.10 -2.74
CA ALA A 8 -11.90 15.28 -2.79
C ALA A 8 -12.60 14.93 -1.47
N LEU A 9 -13.83 15.44 -1.36
CA LEU A 9 -14.84 14.97 -0.42
C LEU A 9 -15.89 14.18 -1.22
N THR A 10 -16.32 13.03 -0.70
CA THR A 10 -17.36 12.22 -1.35
C THR A 10 -18.71 12.45 -0.72
N ALA A 11 -19.78 12.34 -1.52
CA ALA A 11 -21.16 12.39 -1.01
C ALA A 11 -21.45 11.33 0.09
N ALA A 12 -20.68 10.25 0.12
CA ALA A 12 -20.76 9.19 1.13
C ALA A 12 -20.04 9.52 2.46
N GLY A 13 -19.48 10.73 2.63
CA GLY A 13 -18.84 11.10 3.89
C GLY A 13 -17.39 10.69 4.04
N PHE A 14 -16.66 10.58 2.93
CA PHE A 14 -15.22 10.29 2.96
C PHE A 14 -14.38 11.40 2.36
N VAL A 15 -13.28 11.71 3.04
CA VAL A 15 -12.18 12.54 2.53
C VAL A 15 -11.14 11.63 1.89
N GLU A 16 -10.74 11.94 0.67
CA GLU A 16 -9.78 11.15 -0.12
C GLU A 16 -8.54 11.95 -0.44
N GLY A 17 -7.43 11.24 -0.59
CA GLY A 17 -6.14 11.83 -0.86
C GLY A 17 -5.02 10.82 -0.82
N TRP A 18 -3.81 11.34 -0.68
CA TRP A 18 -2.60 10.54 -0.45
C TRP A 18 -1.62 11.28 0.45
N ALA A 19 -0.82 10.53 1.20
CA ALA A 19 0.31 11.07 1.94
C ALA A 19 1.35 9.99 2.21
N PHE A 20 2.64 10.34 2.13
CA PHE A 20 3.74 9.45 2.49
C PHE A 20 4.94 10.24 3.03
N ASP A 21 5.79 9.56 3.78
CA ASP A 21 7.09 10.09 4.19
C ASP A 21 8.13 9.73 3.15
N THR A 22 8.86 10.71 2.61
CA THR A 22 9.94 10.46 1.66
C THR A 22 11.10 9.68 2.27
N GLU A 23 11.28 9.73 3.58
CA GLU A 23 12.34 8.99 4.30
C GLU A 23 11.93 7.55 4.61
N ALA A 24 10.62 7.29 4.74
CA ALA A 24 10.07 5.97 4.97
C ALA A 24 8.84 5.70 4.07
N PRO A 25 9.02 5.64 2.73
CA PRO A 25 7.91 5.62 1.76
C PRO A 25 7.03 4.36 1.84
N GLY A 26 7.54 3.27 2.43
CA GLY A 26 6.78 2.05 2.68
C GLY A 26 6.04 2.01 4.02
N ARG A 27 6.23 3.00 4.90
CA ARG A 27 5.58 3.06 6.21
C ARG A 27 4.24 3.79 6.09
N PRO A 28 3.11 3.15 6.45
CA PRO A 28 1.80 3.83 6.47
C PRO A 28 1.81 5.02 7.41
N LEU A 29 1.35 6.18 6.93
CA LEU A 29 1.18 7.37 7.77
C LEU A 29 -0.19 7.40 8.41
N LYS A 30 -0.24 7.70 9.71
CA LYS A 30 -1.48 8.03 10.40
C LYS A 30 -1.80 9.51 10.17
N LEU A 31 -3.02 9.81 9.76
CA LEU A 31 -3.44 11.12 9.26
C LEU A 31 -4.66 11.64 10.01
N ARG A 32 -4.70 12.96 10.19
CA ARG A 32 -5.84 13.71 10.70
C ARG A 32 -6.29 14.76 9.70
N VAL A 33 -7.60 14.86 9.50
CA VAL A 33 -8.24 15.96 8.78
C VAL A 33 -8.88 16.87 9.81
N LEU A 34 -8.57 18.17 9.75
CA LEU A 34 -9.05 19.15 10.73
C LEU A 34 -9.90 20.23 10.06
N ASP A 35 -10.84 20.81 10.83
CA ASP A 35 -11.54 22.04 10.48
C ASP A 35 -10.69 23.30 10.79
N PRO A 36 -11.14 24.51 10.43
CA PRO A 36 -10.38 25.75 10.68
C PRO A 36 -10.14 26.04 12.17
N GLU A 37 -11.01 25.53 13.04
CA GLU A 37 -10.89 25.64 14.48
C GLU A 37 -9.94 24.59 15.08
N GLY A 38 -9.37 23.71 14.24
CA GLY A 38 -8.43 22.66 14.64
C GLY A 38 -9.10 21.40 15.20
N GLN A 39 -10.41 21.23 15.03
CA GLN A 39 -11.14 20.06 15.49
C GLN A 39 -11.01 18.92 14.48
N GLU A 40 -10.88 17.69 14.99
CA GLU A 40 -10.74 16.49 14.16
C GLU A 40 -12.06 16.16 13.45
N LEU A 41 -12.00 16.15 12.12
CA LEU A 41 -13.08 15.72 11.25
C LEU A 41 -12.95 14.25 10.85
N ALA A 42 -11.72 13.74 10.69
CA ALA A 42 -11.46 12.35 10.35
C ALA A 42 -10.05 11.90 10.79
N LEU A 43 -9.91 10.60 11.08
CA LEU A 43 -8.66 9.94 11.45
C LEU A 43 -8.51 8.61 10.70
N GLY A 44 -7.30 8.29 10.24
CA GLY A 44 -6.99 6.97 9.72
C GLY A 44 -5.61 6.88 9.08
N TYR A 45 -5.41 5.94 8.16
CA TYR A 45 -4.09 5.63 7.60
C TYR A 45 -4.02 5.87 6.08
N ALA A 46 -2.88 6.37 5.60
CA ALA A 46 -2.46 6.33 4.21
C ALA A 46 -1.82 4.98 3.88
N HIS A 47 -2.63 4.07 3.35
CA HIS A 47 -2.27 2.66 3.17
C HIS A 47 -3.07 2.01 2.03
N LEU A 48 -3.70 2.80 1.18
CA LEU A 48 -4.50 2.30 0.06
C LEU A 48 -3.66 2.34 -1.22
N PHE A 49 -3.84 1.34 -2.08
CA PHE A 49 -3.16 1.32 -3.38
C PHE A 49 -3.80 2.27 -4.40
N ARG A 50 -2.95 2.99 -5.13
CA ARG A 50 -3.32 3.79 -6.31
C ARG A 50 -2.28 3.66 -7.40
N ALA A 51 -2.73 3.24 -8.59
CA ALA A 51 -1.86 2.97 -9.73
C ALA A 51 -1.17 4.24 -10.27
N ASP A 52 -1.86 5.38 -10.23
CA ASP A 52 -1.29 6.67 -10.64
C ASP A 52 -0.15 7.11 -9.71
N LEU A 53 -0.28 6.87 -8.40
CA LEU A 53 0.77 7.14 -7.41
C LEU A 53 1.96 6.18 -7.58
N ALA A 54 1.69 4.91 -7.90
CA ALA A 54 2.73 3.93 -8.21
C ALA A 54 3.55 4.36 -9.44
N HIS A 55 2.90 4.89 -10.47
CA HIS A 55 3.55 5.33 -11.71
C HIS A 55 4.53 6.50 -11.48
N VAL A 56 4.20 7.41 -10.57
CA VAL A 56 5.09 8.52 -10.16
C VAL A 56 5.98 8.18 -8.95
N ASN A 57 6.00 6.91 -8.54
CA ASN A 57 6.78 6.38 -7.42
C ASN A 57 6.53 7.09 -6.07
N PHE A 58 5.30 7.51 -5.81
CA PHE A 58 4.90 8.08 -4.52
C PHE A 58 4.49 6.97 -3.57
N GLY A 59 5.21 6.79 -2.47
CA GLY A 59 4.95 5.75 -1.46
C GLY A 59 4.77 4.34 -2.06
N HIS A 60 5.48 4.04 -3.17
CA HIS A 60 5.33 2.81 -3.95
C HIS A 60 3.89 2.51 -4.44
N GLY A 61 3.01 3.51 -4.48
CA GLY A 61 1.60 3.39 -4.78
C GLY A 61 0.70 3.08 -3.60
N TRP A 62 1.24 2.78 -2.42
CA TRP A 62 0.51 2.32 -1.22
C TRP A 62 0.35 3.42 -0.16
N CYS A 63 0.08 4.64 -0.61
CA CYS A 63 0.02 5.83 0.23
C CYS A 63 -1.28 6.63 0.08
N ALA A 64 -2.29 6.06 -0.56
CA ALA A 64 -3.60 6.70 -0.66
C ALA A 64 -4.40 6.50 0.64
N PHE A 65 -5.38 7.36 0.88
CA PHE A 65 -6.31 7.23 1.99
C PHE A 65 -7.73 7.54 1.58
N ARG A 66 -8.66 6.97 2.35
CA ARG A 66 -10.09 7.28 2.33
C ARG A 66 -10.57 7.28 3.77
N LEU A 67 -10.78 8.46 4.33
CA LEU A 67 -11.06 8.67 5.75
C LEU A 67 -12.52 9.03 5.95
N ARG A 68 -13.21 8.34 6.86
CA ARG A 68 -14.62 8.60 7.17
C ARG A 68 -14.72 9.86 8.02
N LEU A 69 -15.59 10.78 7.64
CA LEU A 69 -15.92 11.94 8.46
C LEU A 69 -16.71 11.52 9.70
N GLY A 70 -16.38 12.14 10.83
CA GLY A 70 -17.18 12.08 12.07
C GLY A 70 -18.41 12.99 12.04
N ARG A 71 -18.57 13.81 11.00
CA ARG A 71 -19.68 14.76 10.81
C ARG A 71 -20.39 14.56 9.47
N PRO A 72 -21.64 15.02 9.32
CA PRO A 72 -22.34 15.04 8.04
C PRO A 72 -21.57 15.81 6.96
N VAL A 73 -21.61 15.30 5.72
CA VAL A 73 -20.96 15.94 4.56
C VAL A 73 -21.41 17.39 4.37
N ALA A 74 -22.68 17.67 4.58
CA ALA A 74 -23.25 19.01 4.41
C ALA A 74 -22.59 20.06 5.32
N GLU A 75 -22.12 19.67 6.49
CA GLU A 75 -21.42 20.58 7.43
C GLU A 75 -19.96 20.81 7.04
N VAL A 76 -19.37 19.89 6.26
CA VAL A 76 -17.94 19.92 5.90
C VAL A 76 -17.71 20.40 4.46
N ALA A 77 -18.70 20.30 3.58
CA ALA A 77 -18.54 20.56 2.15
C ALA A 77 -18.14 22.00 1.81
N GLU A 78 -18.49 22.96 2.67
CA GLU A 78 -18.26 24.39 2.44
C GLU A 78 -17.15 24.98 3.31
N ILE A 79 -16.55 24.19 4.21
CA ILE A 79 -15.48 24.68 5.09
C ILE A 79 -14.11 24.26 4.55
N PRO A 80 -13.06 25.09 4.74
CA PRO A 80 -11.71 24.69 4.41
C PRO A 80 -11.20 23.66 5.43
N VAL A 81 -10.59 22.58 4.95
CA VAL A 81 -10.03 21.52 5.80
C VAL A 81 -8.54 21.34 5.52
N SER A 82 -7.76 21.05 6.58
CA SER A 82 -6.32 20.81 6.49
C SER A 82 -5.99 19.33 6.72
N LEU A 83 -4.78 18.93 6.30
CA LEU A 83 -4.25 17.58 6.49
C LEU A 83 -3.01 17.63 7.36
N GLN A 84 -2.98 16.82 8.41
CA GLN A 84 -1.84 16.71 9.32
C GLN A 84 -1.42 15.26 9.57
N SER A 85 -0.15 15.10 9.91
CA SER A 85 0.39 13.87 10.51
C SER A 85 -0.20 13.70 11.91
N ALA A 86 -0.84 12.56 12.18
CA ALA A 86 -1.44 12.33 13.48
C ALA A 86 -0.40 12.07 14.58
N ASP A 87 0.77 11.57 14.21
CA ASP A 87 1.82 11.17 15.14
C ASP A 87 2.75 12.34 15.49
N THR A 88 3.08 13.19 14.51
CA THR A 88 4.00 14.33 14.69
C THR A 88 3.30 15.68 14.82
N GLY A 89 2.06 15.79 14.35
CA GLY A 89 1.33 17.06 14.26
C GLY A 89 1.77 17.95 13.09
N ASP A 90 2.70 17.49 12.25
CA ASP A 90 3.19 18.27 11.11
C ASP A 90 2.06 18.55 10.12
N GLU A 91 1.98 19.80 9.66
CA GLU A 91 1.08 20.17 8.58
C GLU A 91 1.59 19.58 7.26
N ILE A 92 0.76 18.73 6.64
CA ILE A 92 1.03 18.10 5.35
C ILE A 92 0.43 18.95 4.23
N GLN A 93 -0.75 19.52 4.47
CA GLN A 93 -1.41 20.43 3.55
C GLN A 93 -2.25 21.46 4.31
N ALA A 94 -2.04 22.73 3.97
CA ALA A 94 -2.82 23.86 4.48
C ALA A 94 -4.31 23.76 4.12
N ALA A 95 -5.13 24.45 4.92
CA ALA A 95 -6.57 24.38 4.83
C ALA A 95 -7.11 24.79 3.45
N ARG A 96 -8.02 23.98 2.88
CA ARG A 96 -8.66 24.27 1.59
C ARG A 96 -10.06 23.65 1.50
N ILE A 97 -10.92 24.25 0.69
CA ILE A 97 -12.22 23.67 0.36
C ILE A 97 -12.00 22.52 -0.63
N LEU A 98 -12.60 21.37 -0.34
CA LEU A 98 -12.53 20.18 -1.18
C LEU A 98 -13.67 20.15 -2.19
N LYS A 99 -13.37 19.65 -3.39
CA LYS A 99 -14.41 19.40 -4.39
C LYS A 99 -15.27 18.24 -3.94
N LEU A 100 -16.58 18.45 -3.87
CA LEU A 100 -17.53 17.36 -3.68
C LEU A 100 -17.59 16.52 -4.96
N ARG A 101 -17.34 15.21 -4.83
CA ARG A 101 -17.49 14.23 -5.91
C ARG A 101 -18.60 13.26 -5.56
N ASP A 102 -19.31 12.81 -6.57
CA ASP A 102 -20.18 11.64 -6.44
C ASP A 102 -19.30 10.43 -6.13
N GLY A 103 -19.35 9.99 -4.87
CA GLY A 103 -18.68 8.79 -4.45
C GLY A 103 -19.58 7.61 -4.83
N ALA A 104 -19.17 6.82 -5.82
CA ALA A 104 -19.74 5.48 -5.94
C ALA A 104 -19.35 4.72 -4.67
N GLU A 105 -20.32 4.38 -3.81
CA GLU A 105 -20.09 3.30 -2.87
C GLU A 105 -19.79 2.04 -3.67
N PRO A 106 -18.74 1.28 -3.33
CA PRO A 106 -18.56 -0.05 -3.89
C PRO A 106 -19.85 -0.82 -3.63
N ARG A 107 -20.58 -1.19 -4.70
CA ARG A 107 -21.81 -1.98 -4.57
C ARG A 107 -21.41 -3.36 -4.01
N GLY A 108 -21.60 -3.54 -2.71
CA GLY A 108 -21.25 -4.75 -1.98
C GLY A 108 -22.29 -5.85 -2.13
N ASP A 109 -22.62 -6.25 -3.35
CA ASP A 109 -23.55 -7.36 -3.59
C ASP A 109 -22.92 -8.74 -3.34
N THR A 110 -21.58 -8.82 -3.29
CA THR A 110 -20.84 -10.04 -2.93
C THR A 110 -19.61 -9.70 -2.08
N LEU A 111 -19.24 -10.59 -1.15
CA LEU A 111 -18.00 -10.47 -0.37
C LEU A 111 -16.77 -10.38 -1.28
N ALA A 112 -16.76 -11.12 -2.39
CA ALA A 112 -15.69 -11.06 -3.38
C ALA A 112 -15.54 -9.66 -4.02
N ARG A 113 -16.64 -8.95 -4.29
CA ARG A 113 -16.61 -7.56 -4.78
C ARG A 113 -16.19 -6.56 -3.72
N VAL A 114 -16.60 -6.78 -2.47
CA VAL A 114 -16.13 -5.96 -1.35
C VAL A 114 -14.61 -6.11 -1.18
N VAL A 115 -14.08 -7.34 -1.24
CA VAL A 115 -12.64 -7.62 -1.15
C VAL A 115 -11.88 -7.14 -2.38
N ALA A 116 -12.40 -7.35 -3.60
CA ALA A 116 -11.78 -6.88 -4.83
C ALA A 116 -11.79 -5.34 -4.95
N GLY A 117 -12.77 -4.70 -4.31
CA GLY A 117 -12.85 -3.25 -4.15
C GLY A 117 -12.15 -2.72 -2.91
N ASP A 118 -11.56 -3.58 -2.06
CA ASP A 118 -10.80 -3.16 -0.88
C ASP A 118 -9.39 -2.78 -1.33
N PRO A 119 -9.04 -1.48 -1.33
CA PRO A 119 -7.73 -1.03 -1.77
C PRO A 119 -6.61 -1.35 -0.77
N ARG A 120 -6.91 -2.08 0.31
CA ARG A 120 -5.96 -2.64 1.28
C ARG A 120 -5.47 -4.04 0.89
N VAL A 121 -6.08 -4.68 -0.11
CA VAL A 121 -5.70 -6.01 -0.56
C VAL A 121 -4.93 -5.89 -1.87
N ALA A 122 -3.80 -6.60 -1.98
CA ALA A 122 -3.09 -6.66 -3.24
C ALA A 122 -3.86 -7.56 -4.23
N THR A 123 -4.55 -6.95 -5.19
CA THR A 123 -5.40 -7.66 -6.16
C THR A 123 -4.65 -8.12 -7.40
N SER A 124 -3.41 -7.64 -7.59
CA SER A 124 -2.50 -8.08 -8.65
C SER A 124 -1.05 -7.97 -8.19
N ILE A 125 -0.20 -8.86 -8.69
CA ILE A 125 1.25 -8.79 -8.47
C ILE A 125 1.85 -7.47 -8.96
N ASP A 126 1.25 -6.84 -9.98
CA ASP A 126 1.71 -5.55 -10.52
C ASP A 126 1.66 -4.41 -9.50
N GLN A 127 0.82 -4.53 -8.47
CA GLN A 127 0.74 -3.54 -7.38
C GLN A 127 1.99 -3.55 -6.49
N LEU A 128 2.83 -4.58 -6.59
CA LEU A 128 4.12 -4.68 -5.90
C LEU A 128 5.28 -4.14 -6.73
N ARG A 129 5.04 -3.68 -7.96
CA ARG A 129 6.11 -3.21 -8.86
C ARG A 129 6.94 -2.07 -8.25
N GLY A 130 6.29 -1.18 -7.49
CA GLY A 130 6.95 -0.08 -6.77
C GLY A 130 7.92 -0.56 -5.68
N TYR A 131 7.75 -1.79 -5.17
CA TYR A 131 8.57 -2.38 -4.09
C TYR A 131 9.86 -3.04 -4.59
N GLY A 132 10.22 -2.92 -5.86
CA GLY A 132 11.48 -3.44 -6.41
C GLY A 132 12.72 -3.18 -5.52
N PRO A 133 12.94 -1.94 -5.04
CA PRO A 133 14.06 -1.64 -4.14
C PRO A 133 14.00 -2.38 -2.79
N VAL A 134 12.82 -2.56 -2.21
CA VAL A 134 12.63 -3.29 -0.94
C VAL A 134 12.95 -4.77 -1.13
N LEU A 135 12.48 -5.37 -2.24
CA LEU A 135 12.78 -6.76 -2.59
C LEU A 135 14.29 -6.96 -2.84
N GLN A 136 14.92 -5.99 -3.51
CA GLN A 136 16.37 -5.99 -3.75
C GLN A 136 17.16 -5.91 -2.46
N ASP A 137 16.77 -5.02 -1.54
CA ASP A 137 17.40 -4.88 -0.22
C ASP A 137 17.25 -6.15 0.63
N PHE A 138 16.05 -6.74 0.67
CA PHE A 138 15.84 -8.04 1.34
C PHE A 138 16.78 -9.11 0.78
N MET A 139 16.87 -9.22 -0.54
CA MET A 139 17.75 -10.20 -1.20
C MET A 139 19.23 -9.92 -0.90
N ALA A 140 19.65 -8.65 -0.84
CA ALA A 140 21.01 -8.27 -0.48
C ALA A 140 21.36 -8.65 0.97
N ARG A 141 20.41 -8.49 1.90
CA ARG A 141 20.60 -8.81 3.33
C ARG A 141 20.52 -10.30 3.65
N ARG A 142 19.59 -11.03 3.03
CA ARG A 142 19.31 -12.44 3.34
C ARG A 142 19.94 -13.43 2.34
N GLY A 143 20.39 -12.95 1.19
CA GLY A 143 20.92 -13.77 0.10
C GLY A 143 19.85 -14.28 -0.85
N ILE A 144 20.31 -14.72 -2.03
CA ILE A 144 19.45 -15.16 -3.16
C ILE A 144 18.60 -16.39 -2.78
N THR A 145 19.20 -17.40 -2.16
CA THR A 145 18.48 -18.64 -1.81
C THR A 145 17.33 -18.38 -0.86
N GLU A 146 17.55 -17.55 0.16
CA GLU A 146 16.49 -17.20 1.12
C GLU A 146 15.40 -16.37 0.46
N PHE A 147 15.77 -15.40 -0.38
CA PHE A 147 14.81 -14.64 -1.18
C PHE A 147 13.90 -15.55 -2.03
N ILE A 148 14.46 -16.57 -2.71
CA ILE A 148 13.67 -17.53 -3.50
C ILE A 148 12.69 -18.29 -2.60
N ARG A 149 13.14 -18.79 -1.44
CA ARG A 149 12.26 -19.51 -0.50
C ARG A 149 11.12 -18.63 -0.01
N THR A 150 11.43 -17.38 0.38
CA THR A 150 10.43 -16.40 0.79
C THR A 150 9.46 -16.08 -0.35
N ALA A 151 9.94 -15.92 -1.59
CA ALA A 151 9.10 -15.69 -2.77
C ALA A 151 8.11 -16.83 -3.05
N TYR A 152 8.56 -18.09 -2.94
CA TYR A 152 7.68 -19.26 -3.07
C TYR A 152 6.63 -19.31 -1.96
N LEU A 153 7.01 -19.04 -0.72
CA LEU A 153 6.04 -19.01 0.39
C LEU A 153 5.02 -17.88 0.21
N TYR A 154 5.48 -16.69 -0.18
CA TYR A 154 4.61 -15.52 -0.35
C TYR A 154 3.63 -15.68 -1.52
N VAL A 155 4.11 -16.12 -2.69
CA VAL A 155 3.27 -16.22 -3.91
C VAL A 155 2.53 -17.57 -3.98
N LEU A 156 3.24 -18.66 -3.70
CA LEU A 156 2.75 -20.03 -3.88
C LEU A 156 2.39 -20.75 -2.58
N GLY A 157 2.51 -20.10 -1.41
CA GLY A 157 2.07 -20.66 -0.13
C GLY A 157 2.74 -21.99 0.23
N ARG A 158 3.91 -22.28 -0.34
CA ARG A 158 4.68 -23.51 -0.13
C ARG A 158 6.18 -23.24 -0.17
N PRO A 159 7.02 -24.12 0.38
CA PRO A 159 8.47 -24.00 0.25
C PRO A 159 8.93 -24.13 -1.21
N ALA A 160 10.01 -23.44 -1.54
CA ALA A 160 10.74 -23.67 -2.78
C ALA A 160 11.36 -25.07 -2.76
N ASP A 161 11.27 -25.78 -3.89
CA ASP A 161 12.00 -27.01 -4.12
C ASP A 161 13.42 -26.72 -4.67
N GLU A 162 14.27 -27.74 -4.66
CA GLU A 162 15.66 -27.65 -5.12
C GLU A 162 15.77 -27.27 -6.60
N ASP A 163 14.80 -27.70 -7.42
CA ASP A 163 14.76 -27.40 -8.85
C ASP A 163 14.44 -25.93 -9.10
N GLY A 164 13.50 -25.36 -8.34
CA GLY A 164 13.18 -23.94 -8.35
C GLY A 164 14.37 -23.09 -7.94
N ILE A 165 15.09 -23.47 -6.89
CA ILE A 165 16.31 -22.77 -6.45
C ILE A 165 17.38 -22.85 -7.55
N ARG A 166 17.64 -24.04 -8.10
CA ARG A 166 18.63 -24.25 -9.17
C ARG A 166 18.31 -23.44 -10.43
N SER A 167 17.02 -23.28 -10.75
CA SER A 167 16.57 -22.54 -11.92
C SER A 167 16.70 -21.03 -11.76
N TYR A 168 16.28 -20.48 -10.62
CA TYR A 168 16.20 -19.02 -10.44
C TYR A 168 17.44 -18.37 -9.82
N ALA A 169 18.21 -19.10 -9.00
CA ALA A 169 19.37 -18.51 -8.32
C ALA A 169 20.44 -17.97 -9.28
N PRO A 170 20.82 -18.67 -10.37
CA PRO A 170 21.77 -18.12 -11.33
C PRO A 170 21.24 -16.87 -12.03
N LEU A 171 19.95 -16.85 -12.38
CA LEU A 171 19.31 -15.73 -13.09
C LEU A 171 19.26 -14.47 -12.23
N LEU A 172 18.95 -14.62 -10.94
CA LEU A 172 19.01 -13.52 -9.96
C LEU A 172 20.46 -13.08 -9.72
N GLY A 173 21.40 -14.02 -9.64
CA GLY A 173 22.82 -13.75 -9.40
C GLY A 173 23.49 -12.92 -10.48
N ILE A 174 23.11 -13.12 -11.74
CA ILE A 174 23.63 -12.32 -12.87
C ILE A 174 22.74 -11.11 -13.23
N GLY A 175 21.64 -10.89 -12.51
CA GLY A 175 20.68 -9.82 -12.77
C GLY A 175 19.81 -10.00 -14.03
N ALA A 176 19.82 -11.20 -14.64
CA ALA A 176 18.93 -11.54 -15.76
C ALA A 176 17.46 -11.65 -15.34
N LEU A 177 17.22 -11.90 -14.05
CA LEU A 177 15.90 -11.83 -13.41
C LEU A 177 15.98 -10.84 -12.24
N THR A 178 15.02 -9.93 -12.15
CA THR A 178 14.90 -9.05 -10.98
C THR A 178 14.13 -9.74 -9.85
N PRO A 179 14.28 -9.31 -8.59
CA PRO A 179 13.46 -9.81 -7.48
C PRO A 179 11.95 -9.73 -7.75
N PHE A 180 11.47 -8.58 -8.22
CA PHE A 180 10.07 -8.43 -8.66
C PHE A 180 9.73 -9.36 -9.83
N GLY A 181 10.64 -9.51 -10.79
CA GLY A 181 10.50 -10.42 -11.92
C GLY A 181 10.25 -11.86 -11.49
N LEU A 182 10.93 -12.35 -10.45
CA LEU A 182 10.66 -13.67 -9.88
C LEU A 182 9.23 -13.76 -9.36
N LEU A 183 8.76 -12.80 -8.56
CA LEU A 183 7.39 -12.82 -8.05
C LEU A 183 6.36 -12.83 -9.18
N ALA A 184 6.60 -12.05 -10.24
CA ALA A 184 5.74 -12.01 -11.42
C ALA A 184 5.73 -13.36 -12.18
N VAL A 185 6.88 -14.01 -12.33
CA VAL A 185 6.99 -15.34 -12.95
C VAL A 185 6.22 -16.39 -12.13
N LEU A 186 6.37 -16.38 -10.80
CA LEU A 186 5.62 -17.29 -9.93
C LEU A 186 4.11 -17.05 -10.00
N ALA A 187 3.68 -15.79 -10.02
CA ALA A 187 2.27 -15.42 -10.12
C ALA A 187 1.66 -15.77 -11.50
N ALA A 188 2.47 -15.80 -12.56
CA ALA A 188 2.04 -16.22 -13.90
C ALA A 188 2.05 -17.74 -14.11
N SER A 189 2.65 -18.51 -13.18
CA SER A 189 2.76 -19.96 -13.29
C SER A 189 1.39 -20.66 -13.34
N GLU A 190 1.35 -21.86 -13.93
CA GLU A 190 0.15 -22.71 -13.88
C GLU A 190 -0.26 -23.04 -12.45
N GLU A 191 0.71 -23.23 -11.56
CA GLU A 191 0.47 -23.51 -10.15
C GLU A 191 -0.36 -22.40 -9.49
N PHE A 192 0.04 -21.14 -9.66
CA PHE A 192 -0.72 -20.00 -9.12
C PHE A 192 -2.10 -19.90 -9.77
N ARG A 193 -2.19 -20.09 -11.10
CA ARG A 193 -3.47 -20.03 -11.82
C ARG A 193 -4.45 -21.13 -11.39
N SER A 194 -3.95 -22.31 -11.02
CA SER A 194 -4.77 -23.43 -10.55
C SER A 194 -5.37 -23.18 -9.16
N ARG A 195 -4.70 -22.36 -8.33
CA ARG A 195 -5.10 -21.99 -6.97
C ARG A 195 -4.75 -20.53 -6.68
N PRO A 196 -5.53 -19.57 -7.22
CA PRO A 196 -5.26 -18.15 -7.00
C PRO A 196 -5.32 -17.82 -5.52
N ARG A 197 -4.35 -17.05 -5.03
CA ARG A 197 -4.30 -16.58 -3.65
C ARG A 197 -4.33 -15.07 -3.58
N SER A 198 -4.96 -14.55 -2.54
CA SER A 198 -4.84 -13.15 -2.18
C SER A 198 -3.44 -12.89 -1.66
N LEU A 199 -2.72 -11.98 -2.31
CA LEU A 199 -1.40 -11.57 -1.86
C LEU A 199 -1.55 -10.53 -0.75
N THR A 200 -0.75 -10.69 0.28
CA THR A 200 -0.75 -9.79 1.43
C THR A 200 -0.16 -8.44 1.03
N ALA A 201 -0.85 -7.34 1.31
CA ALA A 201 -0.42 -6.01 0.90
C ALA A 201 0.85 -5.56 1.64
N PRO A 202 1.71 -4.72 1.03
CA PRO A 202 3.02 -4.35 1.56
C PRO A 202 3.04 -3.62 2.91
N ASN A 203 1.90 -3.08 3.30
CA ASN A 203 1.67 -2.32 4.52
C ASN A 203 1.11 -3.16 5.67
N THR A 204 1.07 -4.49 5.50
CA THR A 204 0.59 -5.41 6.53
C THR A 204 1.73 -6.31 7.01
N PRO A 205 1.65 -6.86 8.24
CA PRO A 205 2.70 -7.73 8.79
C PRO A 205 2.98 -8.99 7.96
N GLY A 206 2.03 -9.43 7.12
CA GLY A 206 2.22 -10.58 6.24
C GLY A 206 3.05 -10.28 4.99
N PHE A 207 3.49 -9.04 4.77
CA PHE A 207 4.46 -8.72 3.73
C PHE A 207 5.88 -8.97 4.23
N VAL A 208 6.31 -10.21 4.06
CA VAL A 208 7.56 -10.79 4.58
C VAL A 208 8.85 -10.17 4.03
N PHE A 209 8.78 -9.27 3.05
CA PHE A 209 9.96 -8.62 2.46
C PHE A 209 10.27 -7.24 3.07
N ALA A 210 9.34 -6.68 3.85
CA ALA A 210 9.64 -5.46 4.58
C ALA A 210 10.79 -5.71 5.56
N ALA A 211 11.64 -4.70 5.77
CA ALA A 211 12.66 -4.77 6.81
C ALA A 211 11.97 -5.09 8.14
N GLU A 212 12.48 -6.09 8.87
CA GLU A 212 12.25 -6.21 10.30
C GLU A 212 12.57 -4.84 10.90
N THR A 213 11.55 -4.04 11.20
CA THR A 213 11.68 -3.03 12.24
C THR A 213 12.13 -3.80 13.45
N ASP A 214 13.31 -3.46 13.97
CA ASP A 214 13.76 -3.83 15.31
C ASP A 214 12.53 -3.99 16.20
N THR A 215 12.20 -5.23 16.54
CA THR A 215 11.46 -5.53 17.76
C THR A 215 12.39 -5.16 18.91
N ALA A 216 12.59 -3.86 19.11
CA ALA A 216 13.00 -3.28 20.37
C ALA A 216 11.75 -3.29 21.26
N ASP A 217 11.46 -4.46 21.80
CA ASP A 217 10.67 -4.61 23.01
C ASP A 217 11.31 -5.74 23.83
N SER A 218 12.24 -5.33 24.70
CA SER A 218 12.63 -6.01 25.94
C SER A 218 13.14 -4.95 26.91
#